data_AF-A0A2S5P8U3-F1
#
_entry.id   AF-A0A2S5P8U3-F1
#
_cell.length_a   1.000
_cell.length_b   1.000
_cell.length_c   1.000
_cell.angle_alpha   90.00
_cell.angle_beta   90.00
_cell.angle_gamma   90.00
#
_symmetry.space_group_name_H-M   'P 1'
#
loop_
_entity.id
_entity.type
_entity.pdbx_description
1 polymer ?
#
loop_
_entity_poly.entity_id
_entity_poly.type
_entity_poly.pdbx_seq_one_letter_code
_entity_poly.pdbx_strand_id
1 'polypeptide(L)'
;MFQGRNGRPDLLTLTHNPEDGTCTGYVLTEQGYEHIARLASEGVALAVIAASLCIGEKTFRELRQRDERCQGMIDLGRQTFATEITDTLRTHMREGNVTAAIFLAKTMGGMKEQVGELPDATPKTIHHHTVNIQINAPMSDEEFARLTDPATRMLEAAATAPVPLVPAKSEGRK
;
A
#
# COMPACT_ATOMS: atom_id res chain seq x y z
N MET A 1 -13.55 -4.49 40.00
CA MET A 1 -12.55 -3.52 39.50
C MET A 1 -11.25 -4.28 39.27
N PHE A 2 -10.93 -4.59 38.02
CA PHE A 2 -9.59 -5.07 37.68
C PHE A 2 -8.71 -3.85 37.51
N GLN A 3 -7.84 -3.59 38.49
CA GLN A 3 -6.83 -2.54 38.38
C GLN A 3 -5.80 -2.96 37.33
N GLY A 4 -5.53 -2.07 36.37
CA GLY A 4 -4.57 -2.25 35.28
C GLY A 4 -3.25 -2.89 35.72
N ARG A 5 -2.97 -4.06 35.15
CA ARG A 5 -1.65 -4.70 35.23
C ARG A 5 -0.68 -3.81 34.44
N ASN A 6 0.30 -3.22 35.13
CA ASN A 6 1.44 -2.46 34.57
C ASN A 6 1.20 -0.98 34.22
N GLY A 7 0.80 -0.12 35.18
CA GLY A 7 0.99 1.34 35.08
C GLY A 7 0.42 2.05 33.85
N ARG A 8 -0.43 1.36 33.07
CA ARG A 8 -1.11 1.88 31.90
C ARG A 8 -2.47 2.39 32.36
N PRO A 9 -2.92 3.54 31.86
CA PRO A 9 -4.28 3.99 32.09
C PRO A 9 -5.27 2.90 31.70
N ASP A 10 -6.31 2.68 32.50
CA ASP A 10 -7.38 1.75 32.17
C ASP A 10 -8.21 2.35 31.01
N LEU A 11 -7.82 2.04 29.78
CA LEU A 11 -8.46 2.52 28.55
C LEU A 11 -9.80 1.84 28.27
N LEU A 12 -10.00 0.65 28.84
CA LEU A 12 -11.19 -0.18 28.67
C LEU A 12 -11.62 -0.78 30.00
N THR A 13 -12.93 -0.87 30.19
CA THR A 13 -13.55 -1.60 31.28
C THR A 13 -14.32 -2.79 30.73
N LEU A 14 -14.18 -3.94 31.39
CA LEU A 14 -14.92 -5.15 31.06
C LEU A 14 -16.27 -5.12 31.77
N THR A 15 -17.36 -5.32 31.03
CA THR A 15 -18.68 -5.57 31.62
C THR A 15 -18.84 -7.08 31.82
N HIS A 16 -19.28 -7.48 33.00
CA HIS A 16 -19.54 -8.89 33.34
C HIS A 16 -21.03 -9.08 33.59
N ASN A 17 -21.57 -10.23 33.18
CA ASN A 17 -22.90 -10.66 33.60
C ASN A 17 -22.82 -11.09 35.08
N PRO A 18 -23.59 -10.49 36.00
CA PRO A 18 -23.57 -10.89 37.41
C PRO A 18 -24.04 -12.33 37.66
N GLU A 19 -24.84 -12.93 36.75
CA GLU A 19 -25.40 -14.27 36.94
C GLU A 19 -24.42 -15.39 36.58
N ASP A 20 -23.70 -15.26 35.46
CA ASP A 20 -22.83 -16.33 34.93
C ASP A 20 -21.33 -16.01 35.03
N GLY A 21 -20.97 -14.80 35.48
CA GLY A 21 -19.58 -14.32 35.51
C GLY A 21 -18.94 -14.12 34.13
N THR A 22 -19.67 -14.38 33.04
CA THR A 22 -19.18 -14.24 31.67
C THR A 22 -19.00 -12.77 31.30
N CYS A 23 -17.92 -12.46 30.59
CA CYS A 23 -17.71 -11.12 30.02
C CYS A 23 -18.78 -10.83 28.95
N THR A 24 -19.59 -9.80 29.15
CA THR A 24 -20.67 -9.38 28.25
C THR A 24 -20.21 -8.36 27.22
N GLY A 25 -19.10 -7.65 27.48
CA GLY A 25 -18.57 -6.67 26.53
C GLY A 25 -17.48 -5.76 27.09
N TYR A 26 -17.10 -4.80 26.27
CA TYR A 26 -16.09 -3.79 26.56
C TYR A 26 -16.73 -2.41 26.57
N VAL A 27 -16.36 -1.53 27.50
CA VAL A 27 -16.79 -0.12 27.52
C VAL A 27 -15.55 0.76 27.61
N LEU A 28 -15.47 1.76 26.72
CA LEU A 28 -14.38 2.74 26.71
C LEU A 28 -14.50 3.69 27.89
N THR A 29 -13.35 3.95 28.53
CA THR A 29 -13.23 5.05 29.49
C THR A 29 -12.96 6.36 28.75
N GLU A 30 -13.08 7.49 29.46
CA GLU A 30 -12.72 8.81 28.89
C GLU A 30 -11.30 8.83 28.32
N GLN A 31 -10.34 8.26 29.06
CA GLN A 31 -8.95 8.10 28.59
C GLN A 31 -8.84 7.19 27.36
N GLY A 32 -9.70 6.18 27.25
CA GLY A 32 -9.83 5.34 26.06
C GLY A 32 -10.23 6.14 24.82
N TYR A 33 -11.24 7.01 24.94
CA TYR A 33 -11.66 7.88 23.83
C TYR A 33 -10.56 8.87 23.42
N GLU A 34 -9.90 9.51 24.40
CA GLU A 34 -8.78 10.43 24.13
C GLU A 34 -7.62 9.72 23.41
N HIS A 35 -7.28 8.50 23.86
CA HIS A 35 -6.22 7.71 23.24
C HIS A 35 -6.57 7.31 21.81
N ILE A 36 -7.82 6.89 21.54
CA ILE A 36 -8.30 6.58 20.19
C ILE A 36 -8.23 7.83 19.30
N ALA A 37 -8.71 8.97 19.79
CA ALA A 37 -8.73 10.22 19.04
C ALA A 37 -7.31 10.66 18.64
N ARG A 38 -6.37 10.59 19.59
CA ARG A 38 -4.96 10.90 19.35
C ARG A 38 -4.36 10.00 18.27
N LEU A 39 -4.53 8.68 18.39
CA LEU A 39 -4.02 7.75 17.38
C LEU A 39 -4.67 7.95 16.01
N ALA A 40 -5.96 8.28 15.98
CA ALA A 40 -6.65 8.59 14.74
C ALA A 40 -6.11 9.88 14.08
N SER A 41 -5.79 10.91 14.88
CA SER A 41 -5.15 12.14 14.38
C SER A 41 -3.71 11.94 13.89
N GLU A 42 -3.02 10.92 14.38
CA GLU A 42 -1.69 10.52 13.90
C GLU A 42 -1.76 9.66 12.63
N GLY A 43 -2.95 9.38 12.11
CA GLY A 43 -3.12 8.57 10.91
C GLY A 43 -3.01 7.05 11.14
N VAL A 44 -2.90 6.58 12.39
CA VAL A 44 -2.65 5.17 12.74
C VAL A 44 -3.80 4.26 12.33
N ALA A 45 -3.53 3.12 11.69
CA ALA A 45 -4.54 2.18 11.20
C ALA A 45 -5.44 1.60 12.33
N LEU A 46 -6.71 1.31 12.02
CA LEU A 46 -7.69 0.80 13.01
C LEU A 46 -7.26 -0.50 13.68
N ALA A 47 -6.59 -1.41 12.96
CA ALA A 47 -6.07 -2.65 13.53
C ALA A 47 -5.01 -2.39 14.62
N VAL A 48 -4.17 -1.37 14.43
CA VAL A 48 -3.15 -0.97 15.41
C VAL A 48 -3.79 -0.28 16.60
N ILE A 49 -4.83 0.54 16.38
CA ILE A 49 -5.62 1.14 17.46
C ILE A 49 -6.26 0.03 18.32
N ALA A 50 -6.89 -0.97 17.70
CA ALA A 50 -7.47 -2.12 18.40
C ALA A 50 -6.41 -2.87 19.23
N ALA A 51 -5.25 -3.13 18.64
CA ALA A 51 -4.13 -3.77 19.33
C ALA A 51 -3.63 -2.94 20.52
N SER A 52 -3.60 -1.61 20.41
CA SER A 52 -3.22 -0.71 21.51
C SER A 52 -4.18 -0.76 22.69
N LEU A 53 -5.45 -1.08 22.42
CA LEU A 53 -6.49 -1.30 23.42
C LEU A 53 -6.51 -2.75 23.94
N CYS A 54 -5.60 -3.61 23.48
CA CYS A 54 -5.53 -5.04 23.80
C CYS A 54 -6.80 -5.83 23.43
N ILE A 55 -7.49 -5.44 22.36
CA ILE A 55 -8.66 -6.17 21.84
C ILE A 55 -8.47 -6.56 20.37
N GLY A 56 -9.17 -7.61 19.95
CA GLY A 56 -9.16 -8.05 18.55
C GLY A 56 -9.86 -7.04 17.62
N GLU A 57 -9.48 -7.04 16.34
CA GLU A 57 -10.05 -6.11 15.35
C GLU A 57 -11.57 -6.29 15.20
N LYS A 58 -12.06 -7.54 15.24
CA LYS A 58 -13.50 -7.84 15.18
C LYS A 58 -14.24 -7.21 16.37
N THR A 59 -13.71 -7.39 17.58
CA THR A 59 -14.26 -6.80 18.80
C THR A 59 -14.25 -5.28 18.74
N PHE A 60 -13.18 -4.67 18.23
CA PHE A 60 -13.11 -3.22 18.06
C PHE A 60 -14.10 -2.70 17.00
N ARG A 61 -14.35 -3.48 15.94
CA ARG A 61 -15.38 -3.17 14.94
C ARG A 61 -16.78 -3.20 15.55
N GLU A 62 -17.10 -4.22 16.33
CA GLU A 62 -18.38 -4.34 17.04
C GLU A 62 -18.55 -3.20 18.07
N LEU A 63 -17.49 -2.85 18.79
CA LEU A 63 -17.46 -1.72 19.71
C LEU A 63 -17.85 -0.42 18.99
N ARG A 64 -17.22 -0.10 17.86
CA ARG A 64 -17.52 1.12 17.07
C ARG A 64 -18.93 1.16 16.48
N GLN A 65 -19.51 0.00 16.16
CA GLN A 65 -20.88 -0.06 15.65
C GLN A 65 -21.91 0.20 16.73
N ARG A 66 -21.63 -0.23 17.97
CA ARG A 66 -22.52 -0.04 19.12
C ARG A 66 -22.34 1.32 19.78
N ASP A 67 -21.12 1.85 19.77
CA ASP A 67 -20.74 3.09 20.43
C ASP A 67 -20.42 4.17 19.38
N GLU A 68 -21.44 5.00 19.10
CA GLU A 68 -21.34 6.10 18.16
C GLU A 68 -20.27 7.12 18.57
N ARG A 69 -20.03 7.30 19.87
CA ARG A 69 -19.00 8.21 20.37
C ARG A 69 -17.62 7.72 20.00
N CYS A 70 -17.37 6.42 20.12
CA CYS A 70 -16.11 5.82 19.68
C CYS A 70 -15.86 6.10 18.19
N GLN A 71 -16.87 5.93 17.35
CA GLN A 71 -16.74 6.19 15.92
C GLN A 71 -16.54 7.69 15.64
N GLY A 72 -17.28 8.57 16.33
CA GLY A 72 -17.16 10.02 16.19
C GLY A 72 -15.75 10.54 16.54
N MET A 73 -15.11 10.00 17.59
CA MET A 73 -13.73 10.39 17.94
C MET A 73 -12.72 9.97 16.87
N ILE A 74 -12.92 8.81 16.23
CA ILE A 74 -12.07 8.36 15.13
C ILE A 74 -12.25 9.30 13.94
N ASP A 75 -13.49 9.60 13.57
CA ASP A 75 -13.78 10.44 12.41
C ASP A 75 -13.23 11.86 12.60
N LEU A 76 -13.38 12.43 13.81
CA LEU A 76 -12.78 13.71 14.16
C LEU A 76 -11.26 13.68 14.04
N GLY A 77 -10.59 12.67 14.63
CA GLY A 77 -9.14 12.52 14.51
C GLY A 77 -8.69 12.40 13.06
N ARG A 78 -9.41 11.63 12.24
CA ARG A 78 -9.11 11.51 10.80
C ARG A 78 -9.27 12.82 10.03
N GLN A 79 -10.27 13.63 10.39
CA GLN A 79 -10.43 14.97 9.81
C GLN A 79 -9.26 15.88 10.18
N THR A 80 -8.77 15.83 11.43
CA THR A 80 -7.57 16.57 11.84
C THR A 80 -6.35 16.16 11.02
N PHE A 81 -6.11 14.85 10.88
CA PHE A 81 -5.00 14.33 10.07
C PHE A 81 -5.11 14.77 8.60
N ALA A 82 -6.30 14.69 8.01
CA ALA A 82 -6.54 15.11 6.63
C ALA A 82 -6.30 16.61 6.44
N THR A 83 -6.64 17.43 7.44
CA THR A 83 -6.38 18.88 7.43
C THR A 83 -4.88 19.16 7.42
N GLU A 84 -4.12 18.49 8.28
CA GLU A 84 -2.65 18.64 8.36
C GLU A 84 -1.95 18.24 7.05
N ILE A 85 -2.36 17.12 6.44
CA ILE A 85 -1.85 16.72 5.11
C ILE A 85 -2.15 17.79 4.08
N THR A 86 -3.37 18.33 4.09
CA THR A 86 -3.80 19.34 3.13
C THR A 86 -2.99 20.62 3.27
N ASP A 87 -2.72 21.06 4.50
CA ASP A 87 -1.90 22.24 4.77
C ASP A 87 -0.43 22.03 4.34
N THR A 88 0.10 20.82 4.55
CA THR A 88 1.44 20.45 4.11
C THR A 88 1.55 20.48 2.58
N LEU A 89 0.59 19.86 1.88
CA LEU A 89 0.52 19.88 0.41
C LEU A 89 0.37 21.31 -0.13
N ARG A 90 -0.46 22.13 0.52
CA ARG A 90 -0.67 23.53 0.12
C ARG A 90 0.60 24.36 0.26
N THR A 91 1.39 24.11 1.31
CA THR A 91 2.68 24.79 1.52
C THR A 91 3.65 24.44 0.40
N HIS A 92 3.87 23.15 0.13
CA HIS A 92 4.76 22.72 -0.95
C HIS A 92 4.29 23.14 -2.35
N MET A 93 2.98 23.17 -2.59
CA MET A 93 2.43 23.70 -3.84
C MET A 93 2.83 25.16 -4.04
N ARG A 94 2.75 26.00 -3.00
CA ARG A 94 3.15 27.42 -3.08
C ARG A 94 4.64 27.62 -3.31
N GLU A 95 5.46 26.68 -2.87
CA GLU A 95 6.90 26.63 -3.15
C GLU A 95 7.21 26.20 -4.59
N GLY A 96 6.20 25.86 -5.39
CA GLY A 96 6.36 25.46 -6.79
C GLY A 96 6.44 23.94 -7.00
N ASN A 97 6.17 23.12 -5.98
CA ASN A 97 6.11 21.67 -6.14
C ASN A 97 4.85 21.27 -6.94
N VAL A 98 5.04 21.01 -8.24
CA VAL A 98 3.97 20.62 -9.17
C VAL A 98 3.27 19.32 -8.73
N THR A 99 4.01 18.37 -8.17
CA THR A 99 3.43 17.11 -7.65
C THR A 99 2.45 17.37 -6.52
N ALA A 100 2.80 18.26 -5.58
CA ALA A 100 1.89 18.67 -4.51
C ALA A 100 0.64 19.38 -5.08
N ALA A 101 0.80 20.20 -6.11
CA ALA A 101 -0.30 20.85 -6.81
C ALA A 101 -1.27 19.82 -7.44
N ILE A 102 -0.74 18.79 -8.11
CA ILE A 102 -1.52 17.72 -8.73
C ILE A 102 -2.30 16.95 -7.67
N PHE A 103 -1.65 16.53 -6.58
CA PHE A 103 -2.33 15.80 -5.52
C PHE A 103 -3.43 16.64 -4.85
N LEU A 104 -3.16 17.91 -4.55
CA LEU A 104 -4.17 18.80 -3.98
C LEU A 104 -5.36 19.02 -4.94
N ALA A 105 -5.09 19.19 -6.24
CA ALA A 105 -6.14 19.33 -7.26
C ALA A 105 -6.99 18.06 -7.40
N LYS A 106 -6.39 16.88 -7.25
CA LYS A 106 -7.12 15.59 -7.25
C LYS A 106 -7.96 15.41 -6.00
N THR A 107 -7.41 15.68 -4.82
CA THR A 107 -8.09 15.40 -3.55
C THR A 107 -9.15 16.44 -3.21
N MET A 108 -8.92 17.72 -3.51
CA MET A 108 -9.83 18.84 -3.17
C MET A 108 -10.54 19.43 -4.37
N GLY A 109 -9.87 19.52 -5.52
CA GLY A 109 -10.41 20.15 -6.73
C GLY A 109 -11.31 19.24 -7.57
N GLY A 110 -11.49 17.98 -7.17
CA GLY A 110 -12.30 17.01 -7.92
C GLY A 110 -11.73 16.66 -9.30
N MET A 111 -10.46 16.98 -9.56
CA MET A 111 -9.80 16.65 -10.82
C MET A 111 -9.64 15.14 -10.91
N LYS A 112 -10.47 14.51 -11.73
CA LYS A 112 -10.34 13.10 -12.09
C LYS A 112 -9.45 13.01 -13.33
N GLU A 113 -8.58 12.01 -13.35
CA GLU A 113 -8.03 11.56 -14.62
C GLU A 113 -9.21 10.97 -15.39
N GLN A 114 -9.71 11.70 -16.39
CA GLN A 114 -10.46 11.04 -17.43
C GLN A 114 -9.47 10.13 -18.13
N VAL A 115 -9.51 8.84 -17.78
CA VAL A 115 -9.10 7.79 -18.72
C VAL A 115 -10.10 7.96 -19.85
N GLY A 116 -9.77 8.80 -20.83
CA GLY A 116 -10.55 8.90 -22.04
C GLY A 116 -10.78 7.48 -22.51
N GLU A 117 -12.04 7.14 -22.82
CA GLU A 117 -12.41 5.85 -23.37
C GLU A 117 -11.42 5.54 -24.49
N LEU A 118 -10.45 4.67 -24.21
CA LEU A 118 -9.80 3.91 -25.26
C LEU A 118 -10.97 3.18 -25.92
N PRO A 119 -11.30 3.48 -27.18
CA PRO A 119 -12.37 2.77 -27.84
C PRO A 119 -11.98 1.29 -27.78
N ASP A 120 -12.83 0.50 -27.13
CA ASP A 120 -12.72 -0.95 -26.94
C ASP A 120 -11.99 -1.50 -25.69
N ALA A 121 -11.84 -0.72 -24.61
CA ALA A 121 -11.45 -1.28 -23.30
C ALA A 121 -12.65 -1.88 -22.54
N THR A 122 -13.24 -2.94 -23.09
CA THR A 122 -14.07 -3.84 -22.27
C THR A 122 -13.23 -4.35 -21.09
N PRO A 123 -13.72 -4.31 -19.83
CA PRO A 123 -13.01 -4.93 -18.73
C PRO A 123 -13.10 -6.44 -18.93
N LYS A 124 -12.11 -7.03 -19.62
CA LYS A 124 -11.87 -8.46 -19.48
C LYS A 124 -11.54 -8.70 -18.02
N THR A 125 -12.48 -9.27 -17.29
CA THR A 125 -12.21 -9.96 -16.03
C THR A 125 -11.16 -11.01 -16.32
N ILE A 126 -9.88 -10.65 -16.20
CA ILE A 126 -8.78 -11.62 -16.21
C ILE A 126 -8.88 -12.33 -14.86
N HIS A 127 -9.69 -13.38 -14.84
CA HIS A 127 -9.61 -14.43 -13.83
C HIS A 127 -8.15 -14.80 -13.67
N HIS A 128 -7.59 -14.58 -12.48
CA HIS A 128 -6.26 -15.03 -12.04
C HIS A 128 -5.14 -14.80 -13.08
N HIS A 129 -4.25 -13.83 -12.84
CA HIS A 129 -2.90 -13.94 -13.40
C HIS A 129 -2.23 -15.21 -12.84
N THR A 130 -2.55 -16.37 -13.42
CA THR A 130 -1.72 -17.56 -13.32
C THR A 130 -0.45 -17.22 -14.08
N VAL A 131 0.55 -16.74 -13.36
CA VAL A 131 1.90 -16.59 -13.88
C VAL A 131 2.35 -17.99 -14.26
N ASN A 132 2.30 -18.30 -15.56
CA ASN A 132 2.73 -19.60 -16.07
C ASN A 132 4.25 -19.56 -16.16
N ILE A 133 4.94 -19.86 -15.06
CA ILE A 133 6.40 -19.90 -15.01
C ILE A 133 6.85 -21.15 -15.77
N GLN A 134 7.26 -20.97 -17.02
CA GLN A 134 7.99 -22.00 -17.75
C GLN A 134 9.43 -22.03 -17.25
N ILE A 135 9.73 -22.95 -16.34
CA ILE A 135 11.10 -23.25 -15.95
C ILE A 135 11.71 -24.04 -17.11
N ASN A 136 12.57 -23.38 -17.90
CA ASN A 136 13.35 -24.06 -18.92
C ASN A 136 14.24 -25.12 -18.25
N ALA A 137 14.42 -26.26 -18.92
CA ALA A 137 15.31 -27.32 -18.43
C ALA A 137 16.70 -26.74 -18.12
N PRO A 138 17.36 -27.20 -17.04
CA PRO A 138 18.70 -26.73 -16.71
C PRO A 138 19.63 -26.95 -17.90
N MET A 139 20.25 -25.86 -18.34
CA MET A 139 21.28 -25.87 -19.38
C MET A 139 22.45 -26.75 -18.93
N SER A 140 23.10 -27.42 -19.87
CA SER A 140 24.28 -28.24 -19.56
C SER A 140 25.42 -27.38 -19.00
N ASP A 141 26.23 -27.95 -18.12
CA ASP A 141 27.35 -27.24 -17.48
C ASP A 141 28.35 -26.68 -18.51
N GLU A 142 28.51 -27.35 -19.66
CA GLU A 142 29.37 -26.90 -20.77
C GLU A 142 28.83 -25.63 -21.46
N GLU A 143 27.51 -25.54 -21.67
CA GLU A 143 26.89 -24.36 -22.27
C GLU A 143 26.87 -23.17 -21.30
N PHE A 144 26.70 -23.45 -20.00
CA PHE A 144 26.82 -22.42 -18.97
C PHE A 144 28.25 -21.86 -18.90
N ALA A 145 29.28 -22.71 -18.99
CA ALA A 145 30.67 -22.27 -19.01
C ALA A 145 30.97 -21.37 -20.23
N ARG A 146 30.41 -21.66 -21.41
CA ARG A 146 30.54 -20.79 -22.59
C ARG A 146 29.94 -19.40 -22.40
N LEU A 147 28.84 -19.30 -21.65
CA LEU A 147 28.15 -18.03 -21.45
C LEU A 147 28.82 -17.16 -20.37
N THR A 148 29.50 -17.79 -19.41
CA THR A 148 29.93 -17.14 -18.17
C THR A 148 31.44 -16.95 -18.06
N ASP A 149 32.24 -17.74 -18.79
CA ASP A 149 33.70 -17.66 -18.71
C ASP A 149 34.27 -16.64 -19.73
N PRO A 150 34.89 -15.54 -19.29
CA PRO A 150 35.46 -14.54 -20.20
C PRO A 150 36.66 -15.06 -21.01
N ALA A 151 37.34 -16.14 -20.57
CA ALA A 151 38.49 -16.71 -21.29
C ALA A 151 38.08 -17.38 -22.62
N THR A 152 36.91 -18.02 -22.65
CA THR A 152 36.40 -18.73 -23.84
C THR A 152 35.90 -17.76 -24.91
N ARG A 153 35.35 -16.60 -24.52
CA ARG A 153 34.89 -15.56 -25.46
C ARG A 153 36.01 -14.91 -26.26
N MET A 154 37.24 -14.88 -25.75
CA MET A 154 38.38 -14.27 -26.46
C MET A 154 38.95 -15.17 -27.56
N LEU A 155 38.75 -16.50 -27.47
CA LEU A 155 39.21 -17.45 -28.48
C LEU A 155 38.31 -17.51 -29.71
N GLU A 156 36.99 -17.28 -29.56
CA GLU A 156 36.05 -17.28 -30.69
C GLU A 156 36.07 -15.96 -31.50
N ALA A 157 36.40 -14.84 -30.85
CA ALA A 157 36.49 -13.53 -31.51
C ALA A 157 37.67 -13.42 -32.52
N ALA A 158 38.65 -14.33 -32.44
CA ALA A 158 39.81 -14.33 -33.33
C ALA A 158 39.58 -15.08 -34.67
N ALA A 159 38.48 -15.81 -34.83
CA ALA A 159 38.26 -16.71 -35.97
C ALA A 159 37.30 -16.17 -37.06
N THR A 160 36.68 -15.00 -36.87
CA THR A 160 35.79 -14.41 -37.89
C THR A 160 36.48 -13.23 -38.59
N ALA A 161 37.19 -13.53 -39.68
CA ALA A 161 37.69 -12.50 -40.60
C ALA A 161 36.51 -11.71 -41.23
N PRO A 162 36.68 -10.41 -41.51
CA PRO A 162 35.60 -9.60 -42.09
C PRO A 162 35.31 -10.04 -43.53
N VAL A 163 34.05 -10.40 -43.78
CA VAL A 163 33.51 -10.64 -45.13
C VAL A 163 33.62 -9.34 -45.95
N PRO A 164 34.18 -9.36 -47.17
CA PRO A 164 34.31 -8.14 -47.96
C PRO A 164 32.94 -7.61 -48.41
N LEU A 165 32.73 -6.30 -48.23
CA LEU A 165 31.56 -5.55 -48.72
C LEU A 165 31.45 -5.65 -50.24
N VAL A 166 30.38 -6.27 -50.73
CA VAL A 166 30.00 -6.23 -52.15
C VAL A 166 29.35 -4.86 -52.44
N PRO A 167 29.80 -4.09 -53.45
CA PRO A 167 29.20 -2.80 -53.76
C PRO A 167 27.82 -2.95 -54.41
N ALA A 168 26.87 -2.15 -53.92
CA ALA A 168 25.48 -2.10 -54.40
C ALA A 168 25.40 -1.64 -55.86
N LYS A 169 24.79 -2.46 -56.72
CA LYS A 169 24.44 -2.07 -58.09
C LYS A 169 23.30 -1.05 -58.05
N SER A 170 23.52 0.11 -58.66
CA SER A 170 22.50 1.08 -59.01
C SER A 170 21.76 0.63 -60.27
N GLU A 171 20.51 0.23 -60.15
CA GLU A 171 19.62 0.09 -61.31
C GLU A 171 18.65 1.28 -61.36
N GLY A 172 18.87 2.11 -62.38
CA GLY A 172 18.05 3.26 -62.71
C GLY A 172 16.69 2.85 -63.27
N ARG A 173 15.67 3.61 -62.89
CA ARG A 173 14.33 3.56 -63.47
C ARG A 173 14.22 4.69 -64.48
N LYS A 174 14.12 4.35 -65.77
CA LYS A 174 13.55 5.21 -66.80
C LYS A 174 12.03 5.13 -66.74
#